data_AF-A0A0N0S617-F1
#
_entry.id   AF-A0A0N0S617-F1
#
_cell.length_a   1.000
_cell.length_b   1.000
_cell.length_c   1.000
_cell.angle_alpha   90.00
_cell.angle_beta   90.00
_cell.angle_gamma   90.00
#
_symmetry.space_group_name_H-M   'P 1'
#
loop_
_entity.id
_entity.type
_entity.pdbx_description
1 polymer ?
#
loop_
_entity_poly.entity_id
_entity_poly.type
_entity_poly.pdbx_seq_one_letter_code
_entity_poly.pdbx_strand_id
1 'polypeptide(L)'
;AHEECLAGFAAWGATAYPVPLSWGATFDPDVVRRMAAAIGRDMRSVGVHQGLAPVLDVVRDARWGRVEETIGEDPYLVGTIGTAYVQGLESAGIVATLKHFVGYSASRAGRNLAPAPMGARERADVLLPPFEMAVREGGARSVM
;
A
#
# COMPACT_ATOMS: atom_id res chain seq x y z
N ALA A 1 -5.70 -6.81 -17.54
CA ALA A 1 -5.70 -7.66 -16.35
C ALA A 1 -5.07 -6.88 -15.22
N HIS A 2 -5.69 -6.98 -14.04
CA HIS A 2 -5.14 -6.48 -12.78
C HIS A 2 -4.69 -7.68 -11.95
N GLU A 3 -3.68 -7.50 -11.11
CA GLU A 3 -3.19 -8.56 -10.22
C GLU A 3 -2.78 -8.02 -8.85
N GLU A 4 -2.77 -8.90 -7.85
CA GLU A 4 -2.18 -8.61 -6.56
C GLU A 4 -0.65 -8.49 -6.71
N CYS A 5 -0.10 -7.47 -6.05
CA CYS A 5 1.34 -7.21 -6.09
C CYS A 5 1.92 -6.77 -4.74
N LEU A 6 1.18 -7.00 -3.64
CA LEU A 6 1.50 -6.50 -2.31
C LEU A 6 2.89 -6.88 -1.81
N ALA A 7 3.32 -8.13 -1.98
CA ALA A 7 4.63 -8.61 -1.53
C ALA A 7 5.39 -9.28 -2.68
N GLY A 8 5.24 -8.72 -3.88
CA GLY A 8 5.63 -9.36 -5.13
C GLY A 8 4.43 -9.63 -6.03
N PHE A 9 4.69 -9.82 -7.33
CA PHE A 9 3.67 -10.22 -8.28
C PHE A 9 3.09 -11.58 -7.86
N ALA A 10 1.77 -11.65 -7.61
CA ALA A 10 1.08 -12.85 -7.14
C ALA A 10 0.92 -13.91 -8.24
N ALA A 11 2.04 -14.44 -8.75
CA ALA A 11 2.09 -15.45 -9.77
C ALA A 11 3.13 -16.53 -9.45
N TRP A 12 2.88 -17.75 -9.93
CA TRP A 12 3.80 -18.86 -9.74
C TRP A 12 5.17 -18.56 -10.39
N GLY A 13 6.24 -18.75 -9.61
CA GLY A 13 7.62 -18.51 -10.05
C GLY A 13 8.07 -17.04 -9.99
N ALA A 14 7.19 -16.10 -9.64
CA ALA A 14 7.58 -14.71 -9.42
C ALA A 14 8.34 -14.53 -8.09
N THR A 15 9.11 -13.46 -7.99
CA THR A 15 9.87 -13.14 -6.77
C THR A 15 8.91 -12.75 -5.63
N ALA A 16 9.04 -13.42 -4.49
CA ALA A 16 8.38 -13.02 -3.24
C ALA A 16 9.30 -12.09 -2.43
N TYR A 17 8.76 -10.97 -1.99
CA TYR A 17 9.46 -9.97 -1.19
C TYR A 17 8.97 -9.99 0.27
N PRO A 18 9.70 -9.36 1.21
CA PRO A 18 9.18 -9.12 2.55
C PRO A 18 7.85 -8.36 2.50
N VAL A 19 6.95 -8.63 3.44
CA VAL A 19 5.64 -7.97 3.53
C VAL A 19 5.77 -6.47 3.88
N PRO A 20 4.73 -5.65 3.65
CA PRO A 20 4.79 -4.19 3.86
C PRO A 20 5.26 -3.72 5.24
N LEU A 21 5.01 -4.48 6.30
CA LEU A 21 5.51 -4.13 7.63
C LEU A 21 7.05 -4.09 7.67
N SER A 22 7.70 -4.97 6.92
CA SER A 22 9.15 -4.98 6.74
C SER A 22 9.64 -3.79 5.92
N TRP A 23 8.82 -3.23 5.02
CA TRP A 23 9.16 -2.02 4.28
C TRP A 23 9.16 -0.80 5.19
N GLY A 24 8.14 -0.67 6.05
CA GLY A 24 8.11 0.38 7.07
C GLY A 24 9.32 0.30 7.99
N ALA A 25 9.70 -0.91 8.40
CA ALA A 25 10.86 -1.16 9.26
C ALA A 25 12.21 -0.80 8.62
N THR A 26 12.31 -0.62 7.29
CA THR A 26 13.57 -0.16 6.68
C THR A 26 13.81 1.33 6.89
N PHE A 27 12.74 2.14 7.03
CA PHE A 27 12.79 3.60 6.96
C PHE A 27 13.52 4.13 5.70
N ASP A 28 13.57 3.33 4.64
CA ASP A 28 14.28 3.62 3.40
C ASP A 28 13.28 3.58 2.23
N PRO A 29 12.74 4.73 1.79
CA PRO A 29 11.84 4.77 0.64
C PRO A 29 12.53 4.38 -0.67
N ASP A 30 13.84 4.58 -0.80
CA ASP A 30 14.56 4.27 -2.04
C ASP A 30 14.66 2.77 -2.28
N VAL A 31 14.85 1.96 -1.23
CA VAL A 31 14.83 0.49 -1.39
C VAL A 31 13.45 -0.01 -1.80
N VAL A 32 12.38 0.57 -1.23
CA VAL A 32 10.99 0.19 -1.54
C VAL A 32 10.61 0.58 -2.97
N ARG A 33 11.04 1.77 -3.43
CA ARG A 33 10.86 2.20 -4.81
C ARG A 33 11.54 1.28 -5.81
N ARG A 34 12.79 0.85 -5.54
CA ARG A 34 13.52 -0.11 -6.40
C ARG A 34 12.82 -1.47 -6.45
N MET A 35 12.37 -1.95 -5.30
CA MET A 35 11.62 -3.20 -5.18
C MET A 35 10.30 -3.13 -5.98
N ALA A 36 9.50 -2.08 -5.80
CA ALA A 36 8.23 -1.91 -6.53
C ALA A 36 8.43 -1.83 -8.05
N ALA A 37 9.50 -1.17 -8.51
CA ALA A 37 9.86 -1.17 -9.93
C ALA A 37 10.23 -2.57 -10.46
N ALA A 38 10.85 -3.42 -9.64
CA ALA A 38 11.13 -4.81 -10.02
C ALA A 38 9.84 -5.63 -10.12
N ILE A 39 8.96 -5.52 -9.13
CA ILE A 39 7.61 -6.13 -9.15
C ILE A 39 6.85 -5.72 -10.42
N GLY A 40 6.85 -4.42 -10.74
CA GLY A 40 6.17 -3.92 -11.92
C GLY A 40 6.73 -4.44 -13.24
N ARG A 41 8.05 -4.64 -13.35
CA ARG A 41 8.66 -5.25 -14.55
C ARG A 41 8.22 -6.71 -14.71
N ASP A 42 8.18 -7.48 -13.64
CA ASP A 42 7.71 -8.87 -13.66
C ASP A 42 6.26 -8.94 -14.15
N MET A 43 5.38 -8.11 -13.58
CA MET A 43 3.97 -7.99 -14.01
C MET A 43 3.85 -7.59 -15.48
N ARG A 44 4.61 -6.57 -15.89
CA ARG A 44 4.55 -6.04 -17.25
C ARG A 44 5.01 -7.06 -18.28
N SER A 45 5.99 -7.91 -17.94
CA SER A 45 6.53 -8.94 -18.83
C SER A 45 5.49 -9.96 -19.30
N VAL A 46 4.40 -10.13 -18.53
CA VAL A 46 3.29 -11.05 -18.85
C VAL A 46 1.99 -10.31 -19.23
N GLY A 47 2.05 -9.01 -19.50
CA GLY A 47 0.92 -8.23 -20.00
C GLY A 47 -0.04 -7.68 -18.95
N VAL A 48 0.27 -7.81 -17.65
CA VAL A 48 -0.48 -7.12 -16.59
C VAL A 48 -0.21 -5.62 -16.66
N HIS A 49 -1.22 -4.80 -16.34
CA HIS A 49 -1.14 -3.34 -16.43
C HIS A 49 -1.66 -2.61 -15.19
N GLN A 50 -2.20 -3.32 -14.20
CA GLN A 50 -2.70 -2.74 -12.97
C GLN A 50 -2.31 -3.63 -11.79
N GLY A 51 -1.82 -3.01 -10.72
CA GLY A 51 -1.43 -3.67 -9.48
C GLY A 51 -2.30 -3.23 -8.32
N LEU A 52 -2.87 -4.19 -7.60
CA LEU A 52 -3.72 -3.95 -6.43
C LEU A 52 -2.87 -3.65 -5.19
N ALA A 53 -2.01 -2.64 -5.25
CA ALA A 53 -1.12 -2.20 -4.16
C ALA A 53 -0.69 -0.73 -4.39
N PRO A 54 -0.24 -0.01 -3.35
CA PRO A 54 -0.02 -0.45 -1.97
C PRO A 54 -1.25 -0.35 -1.07
N VAL A 55 -1.18 -1.04 0.07
CA VAL A 55 -2.10 -0.83 1.20
C VAL A 55 -1.60 0.36 2.01
N LEU A 56 -2.40 1.43 2.08
CA LEU A 56 -2.10 2.69 2.78
C LEU A 56 -2.89 2.86 4.08
N ASP A 57 -3.52 1.79 4.53
CA ASP A 57 -4.15 1.69 5.84
C ASP A 57 -3.13 1.98 6.96
N VAL A 58 -3.48 2.90 7.86
CA VAL A 58 -2.69 3.22 9.06
C VAL A 58 -3.20 2.39 10.23
N VAL A 59 -2.35 1.52 10.80
CA VAL A 59 -2.77 0.60 11.87
C VAL A 59 -3.31 1.36 13.09
N ARG A 60 -4.55 1.05 13.47
CA ARG A 60 -5.20 1.58 14.68
C ARG A 60 -5.45 0.51 15.74
N ASP A 61 -5.48 -0.75 15.35
CA ASP A 61 -5.71 -1.90 16.23
C ASP A 61 -4.87 -3.09 15.76
N ALA A 62 -3.81 -3.42 16.52
CA ALA A 62 -2.90 -4.49 16.18
C ALA A 62 -3.54 -5.90 16.17
N ARG A 63 -4.77 -6.05 16.67
CA ARG A 63 -5.54 -7.30 16.58
C ARG A 63 -6.11 -7.54 15.18
N TRP A 64 -6.11 -6.52 14.32
CA TRP A 64 -6.63 -6.61 12.98
C TRP A 64 -5.81 -7.58 12.12
N GLY A 65 -6.49 -8.57 11.53
CA GLY A 65 -5.82 -9.69 10.86
C GLY A 65 -5.02 -9.34 9.60
N ARG A 66 -5.08 -8.08 9.12
CA ARG A 66 -4.37 -7.60 7.93
C ARG A 66 -3.23 -6.62 8.26
N VAL A 67 -2.81 -6.54 9.52
CA VAL A 67 -1.70 -5.66 9.95
C VAL A 67 -0.42 -5.95 9.16
N GLU A 68 -0.14 -7.21 8.81
CA GLU A 68 1.03 -7.58 8.00
C GLU A 68 1.05 -6.94 6.60
N GLU A 69 -0.13 -6.58 6.08
CA GLU A 69 -0.27 -5.93 4.78
C GLU A 69 -0.02 -4.42 4.84
N THR A 70 0.06 -3.85 6.05
CA THR A 70 0.27 -2.42 6.25
C THR A 70 1.74 -2.07 6.44
N ILE A 71 2.06 -0.80 6.25
CA ILE A 71 3.43 -0.28 6.40
C ILE A 71 3.73 0.07 7.87
N GLY A 72 2.72 0.40 8.68
CA GLY A 72 2.87 0.75 10.08
C GLY A 72 1.68 1.52 10.66
N GLU A 73 1.89 2.11 11.83
CA GLU A 73 0.87 2.87 12.57
C GLU A 73 1.02 4.40 12.48
N ASP A 74 2.11 4.88 11.87
CA ASP A 74 2.40 6.30 11.70
C ASP A 74 2.01 6.79 10.29
N PRO A 75 1.11 7.80 10.16
CA PRO A 75 0.67 8.31 8.86
C PRO A 75 1.80 8.81 7.96
N TYR A 76 2.83 9.44 8.53
CA TYR A 76 3.92 10.00 7.73
C TYR A 76 4.80 8.88 7.17
N LEU A 77 5.18 7.89 7.98
CA LEU A 77 5.90 6.71 7.54
C LEU A 77 5.13 5.94 6.45
N VAL A 78 3.84 5.69 6.67
CA VAL A 78 2.97 4.99 5.70
C VAL A 78 2.91 5.79 4.39
N GLY A 79 2.72 7.11 4.48
CA GLY A 79 2.69 7.98 3.31
C GLY A 79 4.02 8.03 2.55
N THR A 80 5.15 8.16 3.24
CA THR A 80 6.49 8.24 2.62
C THR A 80 6.86 6.93 1.92
N ILE A 81 6.75 5.80 2.61
CA ILE A 81 7.09 4.48 2.06
C ILE A 81 6.08 4.06 0.99
N GLY A 82 4.79 4.30 1.23
CA GLY A 82 3.72 3.99 0.27
C GLY A 82 3.84 4.79 -1.02
N THR A 83 4.14 6.09 -0.92
CA THR A 83 4.42 6.94 -2.09
C THR A 83 5.59 6.41 -2.91
N ALA A 84 6.67 5.98 -2.24
CA ALA A 84 7.84 5.42 -2.92
C ALA A 84 7.51 4.11 -3.66
N TYR A 85 6.66 3.25 -3.08
CA TYR A 85 6.14 2.06 -3.75
C TYR A 85 5.35 2.43 -5.01
N VAL A 86 4.43 3.39 -4.92
CA VAL A 86 3.63 3.88 -6.06
C VAL A 86 4.54 4.35 -7.19
N GLN A 87 5.52 5.22 -6.89
CA GLN A 87 6.47 5.72 -7.89
C GLN A 87 7.22 4.60 -8.59
N GLY A 88 7.66 3.58 -7.84
CA GLY A 88 8.34 2.43 -8.39
C GLY A 88 7.45 1.62 -9.33
N LEU A 89 6.23 1.29 -8.88
CA LEU A 89 5.29 0.48 -9.65
C LEU A 89 4.84 1.21 -10.95
N GLU A 90 4.49 2.49 -10.83
CA GLU A 90 4.08 3.35 -11.96
C GLU A 90 5.22 3.54 -12.97
N SER A 91 6.48 3.62 -12.52
CA SER A 91 7.66 3.73 -13.42
C SER A 91 7.84 2.51 -14.34
N ALA A 92 7.30 1.35 -13.95
CA ALA A 92 7.30 0.14 -14.77
C ALA A 92 6.08 0.05 -15.71
N GLY A 93 5.24 1.08 -15.75
CA GLY A 93 4.03 1.12 -16.57
C GLY A 93 2.84 0.34 -15.98
N ILE A 94 2.86 0.05 -14.68
CA ILE A 94 1.75 -0.58 -13.96
C ILE A 94 0.96 0.48 -13.20
N VAL A 95 -0.35 0.55 -13.42
CA VAL A 95 -1.27 1.41 -12.65
C VAL A 95 -1.31 0.93 -11.21
N ALA A 96 -0.86 1.76 -10.28
CA ALA A 96 -0.98 1.49 -8.85
C ALA A 96 -2.41 1.76 -8.36
N THR A 97 -2.96 0.86 -7.56
CA THR A 97 -4.27 1.02 -6.92
C THR A 97 -4.10 1.14 -5.41
N LEU A 98 -4.29 2.36 -4.90
CA LEU A 98 -4.24 2.64 -3.46
C LEU A 98 -5.41 1.94 -2.76
N LYS A 99 -5.17 1.22 -1.66
CA LYS A 99 -6.24 0.54 -0.93
C LYS A 99 -6.05 0.58 0.60
N HIS A 100 -7.08 0.48 1.43
CA HIS A 100 -8.52 0.53 1.10
C HIS A 100 -9.05 1.90 1.54
N PHE A 101 -9.66 2.65 0.63
CA PHE A 101 -10.08 4.02 0.87
C PHE A 101 -11.44 4.08 1.60
N VAL A 102 -11.55 4.60 2.82
CA VAL A 102 -10.47 4.95 3.75
C VAL A 102 -10.84 4.51 5.17
N GLY A 103 -9.84 4.14 5.96
CA GLY A 103 -9.98 3.81 7.38
C GLY A 103 -10.39 2.37 7.65
N TYR A 104 -10.12 1.45 6.73
CA TYR A 104 -10.47 0.04 6.88
C TYR A 104 -9.77 -0.61 8.08
N SER A 105 -8.51 -0.24 8.30
CA SER A 105 -7.70 -0.54 9.49
C SER A 105 -8.28 -0.08 10.83
N ALA A 106 -9.26 0.84 10.84
CA ALA A 106 -9.96 1.28 12.06
C ALA A 106 -11.18 0.39 12.40
N SER A 107 -11.27 -0.79 11.80
CA SER A 107 -12.33 -1.78 12.06
C SER A 107 -12.46 -2.10 13.56
N ARG A 108 -13.66 -1.90 14.12
CA ARG A 108 -13.92 -2.05 15.55
C ARG A 108 -13.47 -3.41 16.10
N ALA A 109 -12.68 -3.37 17.18
CA ALA A 109 -12.12 -4.53 17.86
C ALA A 109 -11.23 -5.42 16.98
N GLY A 110 -10.60 -4.84 15.95
CA GLY A 110 -9.71 -5.56 15.03
C GLY A 110 -10.42 -6.61 14.17
N ARG A 111 -11.76 -6.57 14.07
CA ARG A 111 -12.50 -7.57 13.30
C ARG A 111 -12.57 -7.16 11.84
N ASN A 112 -12.16 -8.06 10.96
CA ASN A 112 -12.27 -7.85 9.51
C ASN A 112 -13.71 -7.45 9.13
N LEU A 113 -13.87 -6.40 8.31
CA LEU A 113 -15.15 -5.85 7.87
C LEU A 113 -16.08 -5.29 8.97
N ALA A 114 -15.59 -5.13 10.21
CA ALA A 114 -16.37 -4.45 11.23
C ALA A 114 -16.51 -2.95 10.92
N PRO A 115 -17.54 -2.27 11.46
CA PRO A 115 -17.65 -0.83 11.32
C PRO A 115 -16.38 -0.11 11.80
N ALA A 116 -15.97 0.91 11.06
CA ALA A 116 -14.79 1.73 11.36
C ALA A 116 -15.23 3.13 11.82
N PRO A 117 -15.57 3.33 13.11
CA PRO A 117 -15.92 4.65 13.62
C PRO A 117 -14.67 5.54 13.64
N MET A 118 -14.75 6.69 13.01
CA MET A 118 -13.68 7.69 13.03
C MET A 118 -14.27 9.10 13.05
N GLY A 119 -13.67 9.99 13.84
CA GLY A 119 -14.03 11.40 13.83
C GLY A 119 -13.51 12.12 12.59
N ALA A 120 -14.05 13.31 12.28
CA ALA A 120 -13.57 14.11 11.16
C ALA A 120 -12.07 14.43 11.24
N ARG A 121 -11.56 14.67 12.47
CA ARG A 121 -10.14 14.93 12.71
C ARG A 121 -9.26 13.70 12.48
N GLU A 122 -9.62 12.54 13.03
CA GLU A 122 -8.85 11.31 12.79
C GLU A 122 -8.80 10.96 11.31
N ARG A 123 -9.94 11.09 10.61
CA ARG A 123 -9.99 10.88 9.17
C ARG A 123 -9.03 11.83 8.43
N ALA A 124 -9.03 13.12 8.76
CA ALA A 124 -8.23 14.14 8.09
C ALA A 124 -6.73 14.06 8.43
N ASP A 125 -6.40 13.86 9.70
CA ASP A 125 -5.02 13.99 10.20
C ASP A 125 -4.27 12.65 10.23
N VAL A 126 -4.97 11.51 10.17
CA VAL A 126 -4.37 10.18 10.33
C VAL A 126 -4.59 9.31 9.08
N LEU A 127 -5.82 9.20 8.59
CA LEU A 127 -6.15 8.16 7.60
C LEU A 127 -6.04 8.64 6.14
N LEU A 128 -6.35 9.91 5.86
CA LEU A 128 -6.23 10.50 4.53
C LEU A 128 -4.80 10.90 4.11
N PRO A 129 -3.88 11.34 4.99
CA PRO A 129 -2.58 11.85 4.56
C PRO A 129 -1.76 10.87 3.69
N PRO A 130 -1.69 9.55 3.99
CA PRO A 130 -0.97 8.63 3.12
C PRO A 130 -1.52 8.57 1.69
N PHE A 131 -2.86 8.59 1.53
CA PHE A 131 -3.50 8.60 0.22
C PHE A 131 -3.26 9.91 -0.51
N GLU A 132 -3.33 11.05 0.20
CA GLU A 132 -3.04 12.35 -0.38
C GLU A 132 -1.60 12.42 -0.91
N MET A 133 -0.62 11.97 -0.13
CA MET A 133 0.79 11.91 -0.54
C MET A 133 0.95 11.02 -1.78
N ALA A 134 0.39 9.81 -1.77
CA ALA A 134 0.50 8.87 -2.88
C ALA A 134 -0.15 9.39 -4.18
N VAL A 135 -1.26 10.14 -4.08
CA VAL A 135 -1.89 10.79 -5.24
C VAL A 135 -1.06 11.98 -5.74
N ARG A 136 -0.67 12.89 -4.85
CA ARG A 136 -0.01 14.16 -5.24
C ARG A 136 1.45 13.98 -5.63
N GLU A 137 2.17 13.14 -4.91
CA GLU A 137 3.63 12.96 -5.04
C GLU A 137 3.99 11.64 -5.70
N GLY A 138 3.12 10.63 -5.57
CA GLY A 138 3.33 9.30 -6.16
C GLY A 138 2.80 9.18 -7.59
N GLY A 139 1.80 9.97 -7.96
CA GLY A 139 1.14 9.88 -9.27
C GLY A 139 0.24 8.67 -9.43
N ALA A 140 -0.29 8.12 -8.32
CA ALA A 140 -1.21 6.98 -8.36
C ALA A 140 -2.41 7.26 -9.28
N ARG A 141 -2.73 6.30 -10.15
CA ARG A 141 -3.81 6.43 -11.13
C ARG A 141 -5.10 5.68 -10.77
N SER A 142 -5.13 4.97 -9.65
CA SER A 142 -6.29 4.20 -9.20
C SER A 142 -6.39 4.14 -7.67
N VAL A 143 -7.62 4.02 -7.16
CA VAL A 143 -7.96 3.87 -5.73
C VAL A 143 -9.06 2.81 -5.62
N MET A 144 -9.00 1.98 -4.58
CA MET A 144 -9.99 0.97 -4.19
C MET A 144 -10.61 1.31 -2.85
#